data_AF-A0A960AL91-F1
#
_entry.id   AF-A0A960AL91-F1
#
_cell.length_a   1.000
_cell.length_b   1.000
_cell.length_c   1.000
_cell.angle_alpha   90.00
_cell.angle_beta   90.00
_cell.angle_gamma   90.00
#
_symmetry.space_group_name_H-M   'P 1'
#
loop_
_entity.id
_entity.type
_entity.pdbx_description
1 polymer ?
#
loop_
_entity_poly.entity_id
_entity_poly.type
_entity_poly.pdbx_seq_one_letter_code
_entity_poly.pdbx_strand_id
1 'polypeptide(L)'
;LAMACDELWMVSPEAAKLLALKADIESENPRAKIFVAATPDDALPDMDAIVTATSGAGKRVLDIMQVKPGAVITDVARPLDLSAEDVAKRPDVLVVESGEILLPGDVHMKNIGLPPGVAYACLAETIVLALEGRYETFTIGRNIEWPKVKEIYRLGLKHGMKLATISGVNGVYSDEDLERVRELALAKRAEMADA
;
A
#
# COMPACT_ATOMS: atom_id res chain seq x y z
N LEU A 1 -10.13 -0.25 2.57
CA LEU A 1 -9.72 -0.78 3.89
C LEU A 1 -10.90 -0.92 4.85
N ALA A 2 -11.71 0.12 5.09
CA ALA A 2 -12.87 0.04 6.02
C ALA A 2 -13.90 -1.08 5.72
N MET A 3 -13.98 -1.58 4.48
CA MET A 3 -14.85 -2.72 4.13
C MET A 3 -14.22 -4.10 4.38
N ALA A 4 -12.93 -4.16 4.70
CA ALA A 4 -12.13 -5.39 4.79
C ALA A 4 -11.43 -5.58 6.14
N CYS A 5 -11.51 -4.60 7.03
CA CYS A 5 -10.87 -4.62 8.36
C CYS A 5 -11.91 -4.29 9.42
N ASP A 6 -11.79 -4.91 10.60
CA ASP A 6 -12.66 -4.62 11.74
C ASP A 6 -12.37 -3.24 12.35
N GLU A 7 -11.09 -2.85 12.36
CA GLU A 7 -10.60 -1.58 12.89
C GLU A 7 -9.70 -0.90 11.87
N LEU A 8 -9.84 0.42 11.70
CA LEU A 8 -9.05 1.22 10.78
C LEU A 8 -8.54 2.48 11.47
N TRP A 9 -7.22 2.62 11.52
CA TRP A 9 -6.53 3.84 11.94
C TRP A 9 -6.19 4.70 10.73
N MET A 10 -6.61 5.96 10.75
CA MET A 10 -6.25 6.95 9.73
C MET A 10 -5.33 7.99 10.34
N VAL A 11 -4.14 8.15 9.75
CA VAL A 11 -3.08 9.00 10.30
C VAL A 11 -2.72 10.11 9.32
N SER A 12 -2.76 11.37 9.79
CA SER A 12 -2.38 12.55 9.01
C SER A 12 -2.28 13.78 9.93
N PRO A 13 -1.35 14.72 9.66
CA PRO A 13 -1.33 16.00 10.37
C PRO A 13 -2.57 16.87 10.08
N GLU A 14 -3.36 16.54 9.06
CA GLU A 14 -4.54 17.31 8.65
C GLU A 14 -5.82 16.84 9.38
N ALA A 15 -5.95 17.17 10.67
CA ALA A 15 -7.05 16.71 11.53
C ALA A 15 -8.46 16.95 10.95
N ALA A 16 -8.70 18.12 10.35
CA ALA A 16 -10.00 18.45 9.77
C ALA A 16 -10.40 17.48 8.63
N LYS A 17 -9.43 17.07 7.79
CA LYS A 17 -9.68 16.12 6.71
C LYS A 17 -9.93 14.72 7.23
N LEU A 18 -9.19 14.30 8.26
CA LEU A 18 -9.40 13.01 8.90
C LEU A 18 -10.79 12.89 9.51
N LEU A 19 -11.26 13.94 10.20
CA LEU A 19 -12.60 13.95 10.81
C LEU A 19 -13.71 13.93 9.76
N ALA A 20 -13.56 14.68 8.67
CA ALA A 20 -14.50 14.63 7.55
C ALA A 20 -14.56 13.24 6.92
N LEU A 21 -13.40 12.65 6.59
CA LEU A 21 -13.32 11.32 6.01
C LEU A 21 -13.86 10.23 6.95
N LYS A 22 -13.61 10.36 8.26
CA LYS A 22 -14.17 9.46 9.28
C LYS A 22 -15.70 9.49 9.25
N ALA A 23 -16.30 10.68 9.25
CA ALA A 23 -17.75 10.84 9.20
C ALA A 23 -18.33 10.22 7.91
N ASP A 24 -17.69 10.46 6.76
CA ASP A 24 -18.10 9.88 5.48
C ASP A 24 -18.07 8.34 5.53
N ILE A 25 -16.95 7.75 5.97
CA ILE A 25 -16.79 6.30 6.07
C ILE A 25 -17.80 5.68 7.04
N GLU A 26 -18.02 6.27 8.21
CA GLU A 26 -18.97 5.76 9.21
C GLU A 26 -20.42 5.84 8.70
N SER A 27 -20.75 6.84 7.88
CA SER A 27 -22.07 6.96 7.27
C SER A 27 -22.33 5.86 6.23
N GLU A 28 -21.32 5.48 5.44
CA GLU A 28 -21.42 4.44 4.42
C GLU A 28 -21.23 3.03 4.97
N ASN A 29 -20.50 2.88 6.08
CA ASN A 29 -20.21 1.60 6.71
C ASN A 29 -20.29 1.69 8.24
N PRO A 30 -21.50 1.56 8.82
CA PRO A 30 -21.71 1.68 10.27
C PRO A 30 -21.00 0.63 11.13
N ARG A 31 -20.44 -0.44 10.53
CA ARG A 31 -19.69 -1.48 11.24
C ARG A 31 -18.21 -1.13 11.42
N ALA A 32 -17.68 -0.18 10.64
CA ALA A 32 -16.26 0.13 10.68
C ALA A 32 -15.92 0.92 11.94
N LYS A 33 -14.98 0.41 12.75
CA LYS A 33 -14.42 1.19 13.86
C LYS A 33 -13.26 2.03 13.34
N ILE A 34 -13.48 3.34 13.25
CA ILE A 34 -12.49 4.27 12.71
C ILE A 34 -11.80 5.04 13.83
N PHE A 35 -10.48 4.99 13.85
CA PHE A 35 -9.63 5.81 14.73
C PHE A 35 -8.87 6.83 13.89
N VAL A 36 -8.61 8.00 14.48
CA VAL A 36 -7.85 9.07 13.82
C VAL A 36 -6.72 9.52 14.72
N ALA A 37 -5.55 9.75 14.15
CA ALA A 37 -4.38 10.24 14.88
C ALA A 37 -3.55 11.21 14.02
N ALA A 38 -2.82 12.11 14.68
CA ALA A 38 -1.89 13.01 14.00
C ALA A 38 -0.58 12.31 13.63
N THR A 39 -0.14 11.36 14.45
CA THR A 39 1.06 10.54 14.27
C THR A 39 0.71 9.06 14.49
N PRO A 40 1.47 8.11 13.91
CA PRO A 40 1.14 6.70 14.01
C PRO A 40 1.67 6.02 15.28
N ASP A 41 2.64 6.63 15.96
CA ASP A 41 3.50 6.03 16.99
C ASP A 41 2.73 5.17 18.01
N ASP A 42 1.69 5.73 18.63
CA ASP A 42 0.91 5.05 19.68
C ASP A 42 0.15 3.81 19.17
N ALA A 43 -0.16 3.75 17.86
CA ALA A 43 -0.93 2.65 17.27
C ALA A 43 -0.03 1.57 16.63
N LEU A 44 1.20 1.90 16.23
CA LEU A 44 2.11 0.99 15.52
C LEU A 44 2.31 -0.38 16.19
N PRO A 45 2.41 -0.50 17.54
CA PRO A 45 2.60 -1.78 18.21
C PRO A 45 1.45 -2.77 18.01
N ASP A 46 0.24 -2.28 17.70
CA ASP A 46 -0.97 -3.10 17.59
C ASP A 46 -1.33 -3.43 16.14
N MET A 47 -0.77 -2.72 15.15
CA MET A 47 -1.16 -2.85 13.74
C MET A 47 -0.62 -4.12 13.09
N ASP A 48 -1.53 -4.90 12.47
CA ASP A 48 -1.18 -6.06 11.65
C ASP A 48 -0.86 -5.68 10.19
N ALA A 49 -1.47 -4.61 9.68
CA ALA A 49 -1.26 -4.12 8.33
C ALA A 49 -1.17 -2.59 8.31
N ILE A 50 -0.18 -2.06 7.61
CA ILE A 50 0.09 -0.62 7.50
C ILE A 50 0.20 -0.26 6.01
N VAL A 51 -0.46 0.81 5.59
CA VAL A 51 -0.35 1.33 4.22
C VAL A 51 0.16 2.77 4.30
N THR A 52 1.34 3.03 3.72
CA THR A 52 1.90 4.39 3.63
C THR A 52 1.67 4.94 2.25
N ALA A 53 0.90 6.03 2.17
CA ALA A 53 0.54 6.71 0.92
C ALA A 53 0.81 8.22 1.03
N THR A 54 1.99 8.58 1.55
CA THR A 54 2.28 9.97 1.89
C THR A 54 2.94 10.73 0.73
N SER A 55 2.83 12.06 0.77
CA SER A 55 3.60 12.96 -0.09
C SER A 55 4.78 13.60 0.64
N GLY A 56 5.19 13.00 1.76
CA GLY A 56 6.13 13.57 2.72
C GLY A 56 7.59 13.27 2.39
N ALA A 57 8.02 13.47 1.14
CA ALA A 57 9.37 13.12 0.70
C ALA A 57 10.45 13.63 1.69
N GLY A 58 11.24 12.70 2.23
CA GLY A 58 12.32 12.99 3.17
C GLY A 58 11.90 13.17 4.64
N LYS A 59 10.63 12.97 4.99
CA LYS A 59 10.16 12.91 6.37
C LYS A 59 9.98 11.47 6.79
N ARG A 60 10.41 11.15 8.02
CA ARG A 60 10.12 9.86 8.63
C ARG A 60 8.62 9.75 8.89
N VAL A 61 7.93 8.87 8.16
CA VAL A 61 6.48 8.65 8.27
C VAL A 61 6.14 7.77 9.47
N LEU A 62 6.96 6.75 9.73
CA LEU A 62 6.82 5.87 10.87
C LEU A 62 8.18 5.35 11.33
N ASP A 63 8.24 4.85 12.56
CA ASP A 63 9.38 4.10 13.08
C ASP A 63 9.13 2.59 12.95
N ILE A 64 9.81 1.93 12.03
CA ILE A 64 9.65 0.48 11.81
C ILE A 64 10.01 -0.33 13.06
N MET A 65 10.81 0.21 13.98
CA MET A 65 11.17 -0.49 15.22
C MET A 65 9.99 -0.60 16.20
N GLN A 66 8.98 0.25 16.08
CA GLN A 66 7.78 0.21 16.93
C GLN A 66 6.69 -0.71 16.37
N VAL A 67 6.87 -1.21 15.14
CA VAL A 67 5.86 -2.01 14.45
C VAL A 67 5.78 -3.41 15.05
N LYS A 68 4.56 -3.92 15.18
CA LYS A 68 4.27 -5.30 15.60
C LYS A 68 5.07 -6.32 14.77
N PRO A 69 5.78 -7.29 15.39
CA PRO A 69 6.38 -8.39 14.64
C PRO A 69 5.35 -9.13 13.79
N GLY A 70 5.69 -9.42 12.54
CA GLY A 70 4.79 -10.03 11.56
C GLY A 70 3.79 -9.08 10.92
N ALA A 71 3.87 -7.77 11.17
CA ALA A 71 3.06 -6.81 10.43
C ALA A 71 3.46 -6.77 8.95
N VAL A 72 2.50 -6.43 8.10
CA VAL A 72 2.72 -6.18 6.66
C VAL A 72 2.61 -4.69 6.39
N ILE A 73 3.67 -4.10 5.85
CA ILE A 73 3.69 -2.69 5.43
C ILE A 73 3.65 -2.64 3.91
N THR A 74 2.69 -1.92 3.33
CA THR A 74 2.68 -1.58 1.91
C THR A 74 3.07 -0.12 1.74
N ASP A 75 4.24 0.12 1.17
CA ASP A 75 4.74 1.46 0.86
C ASP A 75 4.41 1.81 -0.58
N VAL A 76 3.41 2.68 -0.75
CA VAL A 76 2.93 3.12 -2.06
C VAL A 76 3.48 4.50 -2.44
N ALA A 77 4.35 5.09 -1.60
CA ALA A 77 4.92 6.40 -1.84
C ALA A 77 6.05 6.36 -2.90
N ARG A 78 6.22 7.49 -3.57
CA ARG A 78 7.32 7.73 -4.52
C ARG A 78 7.88 9.15 -4.30
N PRO A 79 9.13 9.30 -3.82
CA PRO A 79 10.03 8.25 -3.31
C PRO A 79 9.43 7.46 -2.15
N LEU A 80 9.96 6.25 -1.88
CA LEU A 80 9.54 5.40 -0.77
C LEU A 80 9.67 6.11 0.58
N ASP A 81 8.75 5.82 1.49
CA ASP A 81 8.73 6.32 2.87
C ASP A 81 9.71 5.54 3.77
N LEU A 82 9.98 4.27 3.45
CA LEU A 82 10.91 3.40 4.19
C LEU A 82 12.23 3.17 3.45
N SER A 83 13.35 3.35 4.16
CA SER A 83 14.68 3.08 3.62
C SER A 83 15.03 1.60 3.67
N ALA A 84 15.85 1.12 2.72
CA ALA A 84 16.34 -0.26 2.74
C ALA A 84 17.10 -0.61 4.04
N GLU A 85 17.79 0.37 4.64
CA GLU A 85 18.47 0.21 5.92
C GLU A 85 17.49 -0.05 7.07
N ASP A 86 16.38 0.69 7.11
CA ASP A 86 15.36 0.51 8.14
C ASP A 86 14.62 -0.82 7.97
N VAL A 87 14.28 -1.20 6.75
CA VAL A 87 13.67 -2.51 6.45
C VAL A 87 14.59 -3.65 6.88
N ALA A 88 15.90 -3.53 6.64
CA ALA A 88 16.87 -4.55 7.05
C ALA A 88 16.97 -4.76 8.57
N LYS A 89 16.61 -3.76 9.39
CA LYS A 89 16.59 -3.88 10.87
C LYS A 89 15.44 -4.73 11.39
N ARG A 90 14.40 -4.94 10.58
CA ARG A 90 13.17 -5.67 10.95
C ARG A 90 12.87 -6.79 9.95
N PRO A 91 13.69 -7.85 9.91
CA PRO A 91 13.48 -8.97 9.00
C PRO A 91 12.24 -9.81 9.34
N ASP A 92 11.61 -9.54 10.49
CA ASP A 92 10.35 -10.08 10.97
C ASP A 92 9.11 -9.27 10.52
N VAL A 93 9.29 -8.21 9.73
CA VAL A 93 8.23 -7.38 9.15
C VAL A 93 8.29 -7.48 7.63
N LEU A 94 7.15 -7.72 6.98
CA LEU A 94 7.08 -7.76 5.52
C LEU A 94 6.86 -6.34 4.99
N VAL A 95 7.84 -5.78 4.26
CA VAL A 95 7.70 -4.47 3.61
C VAL A 95 7.60 -4.65 2.11
N VAL A 96 6.40 -4.40 1.59
CA VAL A 96 6.08 -4.48 0.17
C VAL A 96 6.10 -3.09 -0.43
N GLU A 97 6.86 -2.91 -1.49
CA GLU A 97 6.68 -1.79 -2.41
C GLU A 97 5.49 -2.14 -3.30
N SER A 98 4.43 -1.32 -3.38
CA SER A 98 3.43 -1.65 -4.38
C SER A 98 2.52 -0.57 -4.92
N GLY A 99 2.24 -0.80 -6.19
CA GLY A 99 0.99 -0.55 -6.89
C GLY A 99 1.12 -1.02 -8.34
N GLU A 100 2.10 -1.87 -8.68
CA GLU A 100 2.46 -2.14 -10.07
C GLU A 100 1.53 -3.15 -10.73
N ILE A 101 1.42 -3.01 -12.05
CA ILE A 101 0.52 -3.75 -12.91
C ILE A 101 1.33 -4.46 -13.98
N LEU A 102 1.14 -5.77 -14.08
CA LEU A 102 1.58 -6.55 -15.24
C LEU A 102 0.65 -6.25 -16.41
N LEU A 103 1.22 -5.65 -17.45
CA LEU A 103 0.52 -5.28 -18.67
C LEU A 103 0.31 -6.53 -19.57
N PRO A 104 -0.81 -6.59 -20.31
CA PRO A 104 -1.10 -7.68 -21.24
C PRO A 104 -0.30 -7.55 -22.55
N GLY A 105 -0.06 -8.68 -23.21
CA GLY A 105 0.49 -8.72 -24.57
C GLY A 105 2.01 -8.54 -24.65
N ASP A 106 2.50 -8.21 -25.85
CA ASP A 106 3.92 -7.95 -26.12
C ASP A 106 4.22 -6.45 -25.93
N VAL A 107 4.81 -6.10 -24.80
CA VAL A 107 4.97 -4.72 -24.34
C VAL A 107 6.34 -4.17 -24.74
N HIS A 108 6.33 -3.12 -25.58
CA HIS A 108 7.54 -2.41 -26.00
C HIS A 108 7.58 -1.03 -25.34
N MET A 109 8.40 -0.86 -24.31
CA MET A 109 8.55 0.40 -23.59
C MET A 109 9.99 0.63 -23.12
N LYS A 110 10.33 1.88 -22.76
CA LYS A 110 11.61 2.20 -22.15
C LYS A 110 11.69 1.64 -20.73
N ASN A 111 12.90 1.45 -20.23
CA ASN A 111 13.12 1.07 -18.84
C ASN A 111 12.66 2.20 -17.88
N ILE A 112 11.71 1.88 -17.01
CA ILE A 112 11.14 2.79 -15.99
C ILE A 112 11.50 2.38 -14.55
N GLY A 113 12.48 1.47 -14.40
CA GLY A 113 12.93 0.94 -13.11
C GLY A 113 12.10 -0.24 -12.59
N LEU A 114 11.26 -0.86 -13.44
CA LEU A 114 10.42 -2.00 -13.09
C LEU A 114 10.74 -3.22 -13.96
N PRO A 115 10.37 -4.44 -13.54
CA PRO A 115 10.52 -5.64 -14.36
C PRO A 115 9.87 -5.52 -15.74
N PRO A 116 10.33 -6.29 -16.76
CA PRO A 116 9.73 -6.29 -18.09
C PRO A 116 8.21 -6.53 -18.06
N GLY A 117 7.46 -5.74 -18.83
CA GLY A 117 5.99 -5.83 -18.90
C GLY A 117 5.26 -5.27 -17.67
N VAL A 118 5.97 -4.74 -16.66
CA VAL A 118 5.38 -4.19 -15.44
C VAL A 118 5.41 -2.66 -15.46
N ALA A 119 4.28 -2.03 -15.12
CA ALA A 119 4.13 -0.58 -15.08
C ALA A 119 3.56 -0.11 -13.74
N TYR A 120 3.84 1.13 -13.34
CA TYR A 120 3.16 1.77 -12.21
C TYR A 120 1.65 1.86 -12.48
N ALA A 121 0.81 1.71 -11.45
CA ALA A 121 -0.66 1.79 -11.60
C ALA A 121 -1.14 3.07 -12.31
N CYS A 122 -0.51 4.22 -12.05
CA CYS A 122 -0.88 5.48 -12.70
C CYS A 122 -0.63 5.46 -14.22
N LEU A 123 0.43 4.79 -14.67
CA LEU A 123 0.70 4.57 -16.09
C LEU A 123 -0.26 3.54 -16.67
N ALA A 124 -0.57 2.48 -15.92
CA ALA A 124 -1.54 1.46 -16.33
C ALA A 124 -2.95 2.06 -16.52
N GLU A 125 -3.38 3.01 -15.68
CA GLU A 125 -4.63 3.78 -15.88
C GLU A 125 -4.62 4.50 -17.23
N THR A 126 -3.51 5.17 -17.58
CA THR A 126 -3.38 5.87 -18.86
C THR A 126 -3.46 4.88 -20.04
N ILE A 127 -2.81 3.73 -19.93
CA ILE A 127 -2.82 2.69 -20.97
C ILE A 127 -4.23 2.14 -21.18
N VAL A 128 -4.94 1.80 -20.09
CA VAL A 128 -6.26 1.19 -20.22
C VAL A 128 -7.31 2.18 -20.74
N LEU A 129 -7.21 3.46 -20.37
CA LEU A 129 -8.06 4.52 -20.96
C LEU A 129 -7.81 4.66 -22.46
N ALA A 130 -6.54 4.60 -22.90
CA ALA A 130 -6.19 4.63 -24.32
C ALA A 130 -6.74 3.40 -25.07
N LEU A 131 -6.68 2.20 -24.47
CA LEU A 131 -7.26 0.98 -25.04
C LEU A 131 -8.79 1.04 -25.16
N GLU A 132 -9.47 1.78 -24.28
CA GLU A 132 -10.91 2.06 -24.38
C GLU A 132 -11.24 3.24 -25.31
N GLY A 133 -10.24 3.92 -25.89
CA GLY A 133 -10.45 5.13 -26.70
C GLY A 133 -10.96 6.33 -25.90
N ARG A 134 -10.71 6.35 -24.58
CA ARG A 134 -11.16 7.40 -23.65
C ARG A 134 -10.06 8.41 -23.41
N TYR A 135 -10.18 9.56 -24.06
CA TYR A 135 -9.21 10.66 -23.95
C TYR A 135 -9.76 11.76 -23.04
N GLU A 136 -9.87 11.44 -21.75
CA GLU A 136 -10.42 12.34 -20.75
C GLU A 136 -9.51 12.44 -19.53
N THR A 137 -9.74 13.47 -18.72
CA THR A 137 -9.14 13.59 -17.40
C THR A 137 -9.91 12.73 -16.41
N PHE A 138 -9.63 11.43 -16.39
CA PHE A 138 -10.38 10.44 -15.60
C PHE A 138 -10.21 10.66 -14.09
N THR A 139 -8.95 10.65 -13.62
CA THR A 139 -8.57 10.94 -12.24
C THR A 139 -7.74 12.23 -12.19
N ILE A 140 -8.15 13.22 -11.39
CA ILE A 140 -7.37 14.45 -11.16
C ILE A 140 -7.57 14.98 -9.74
N GLY A 141 -6.49 15.54 -9.18
CA GLY A 141 -6.51 16.13 -7.86
C GLY A 141 -6.52 15.08 -6.75
N ARG A 142 -7.05 15.47 -5.58
CA ARG A 142 -7.01 14.67 -4.35
C ARG A 142 -8.33 13.97 -4.01
N ASN A 143 -9.39 14.30 -4.73
CA ASN A 143 -10.72 13.75 -4.50
C ASN A 143 -10.92 12.55 -5.43
N ILE A 144 -10.71 11.36 -4.89
CA ILE A 144 -10.85 10.10 -5.62
C ILE A 144 -12.26 9.56 -5.41
N GLU A 145 -12.96 9.27 -6.50
CA GLU A 145 -14.33 8.78 -6.47
C GLU A 145 -14.37 7.24 -6.49
N TRP A 146 -15.03 6.63 -5.50
CA TRP A 146 -15.13 5.16 -5.39
C TRP A 146 -15.69 4.46 -6.65
N PRO A 147 -16.72 4.99 -7.35
CA PRO A 147 -17.19 4.41 -8.60
C PRO A 147 -16.11 4.37 -9.69
N LYS A 148 -15.31 5.43 -9.83
CA LYS A 148 -14.22 5.52 -10.83
C LYS A 148 -13.10 4.51 -10.54
N VAL A 149 -12.74 4.32 -9.27
CA VAL A 149 -11.76 3.29 -8.87
C VAL A 149 -12.23 1.89 -9.29
N LYS A 150 -13.50 1.57 -9.06
CA LYS A 150 -14.08 0.28 -9.51
C LYS A 150 -14.14 0.17 -11.02
N GLU A 151 -14.45 1.26 -11.71
CA GLU A 151 -14.52 1.32 -13.16
C GLU A 151 -13.15 1.04 -13.79
N ILE A 152 -12.10 1.78 -13.40
CA ILE A 152 -10.77 1.59 -13.95
C ILE A 152 -10.21 0.19 -13.64
N TYR A 153 -10.51 -0.35 -12.46
CA TYR A 153 -10.16 -1.72 -12.10
C TYR A 153 -10.81 -2.74 -13.06
N ARG A 154 -12.11 -2.60 -13.34
CA ARG A 154 -12.82 -3.49 -14.28
C ARG A 154 -12.28 -3.37 -15.70
N LEU A 155 -11.93 -2.16 -16.14
CA LEU A 155 -11.31 -1.94 -17.44
C LEU A 155 -9.94 -2.63 -17.51
N GLY A 156 -9.12 -2.52 -16.46
CA GLY A 156 -7.84 -3.21 -16.38
C GLY A 156 -8.00 -4.72 -16.54
N LEU A 157 -8.92 -5.31 -15.78
CA LEU A 157 -9.24 -6.74 -15.89
C LEU A 157 -9.77 -7.13 -17.29
N LYS A 158 -10.64 -6.30 -17.88
CA LYS A 158 -11.18 -6.52 -19.24
C LYS A 158 -10.05 -6.64 -20.28
N HIS A 159 -9.00 -5.84 -20.14
CA HIS A 159 -7.84 -5.88 -21.03
C HIS A 159 -6.77 -6.90 -20.64
N GLY A 160 -6.94 -7.62 -19.54
CA GLY A 160 -6.01 -8.67 -19.09
C GLY A 160 -4.85 -8.15 -18.23
N MET A 161 -4.95 -6.93 -17.70
CA MET A 161 -4.01 -6.44 -16.68
C MET A 161 -4.14 -7.27 -15.41
N LYS A 162 -3.00 -7.51 -14.76
CA LYS A 162 -2.92 -8.24 -13.48
C LYS A 162 -2.10 -7.43 -12.49
N LEU A 163 -2.36 -7.64 -11.20
CA LEU A 163 -1.43 -7.17 -10.17
C LEU A 163 -0.07 -7.80 -10.44
N ALA A 164 0.99 -7.00 -10.41
CA ALA A 164 2.35 -7.52 -10.56
C ALA A 164 2.74 -8.35 -9.33
N THR A 165 3.86 -9.05 -9.45
CA THR A 165 4.42 -9.81 -8.32
C THR A 165 4.77 -8.89 -7.16
N ILE A 166 4.63 -9.39 -5.94
CA ILE A 166 4.96 -8.65 -4.72
C ILE A 166 6.47 -8.43 -4.69
N SER A 167 6.89 -7.18 -4.53
CA SER A 167 8.29 -6.78 -4.46
C SER A 167 8.55 -6.00 -3.19
N GLY A 168 9.74 -6.13 -2.62
CA GLY A 168 10.22 -5.27 -1.53
C GLY A 168 11.49 -4.53 -1.97
N VAL A 169 12.17 -3.92 -0.99
CA VAL A 169 13.40 -3.11 -1.19
C VAL A 169 14.54 -3.84 -1.93
N ASN A 170 14.52 -5.17 -1.93
CA ASN A 170 15.53 -6.01 -2.57
C ASN A 170 15.04 -6.72 -3.85
N GLY A 171 13.86 -6.35 -4.36
CA GLY A 171 13.24 -6.96 -5.53
C GLY A 171 12.08 -7.89 -5.20
N VAL A 172 11.78 -8.81 -6.12
CA VAL A 172 10.62 -9.71 -6.05
C VAL A 172 10.75 -10.68 -4.88
N TYR A 173 9.70 -10.81 -4.07
CA TYR A 173 9.63 -11.82 -3.02
C TYR A 173 9.35 -13.22 -3.57
N SER A 174 10.07 -14.20 -3.06
CA SER A 174 9.78 -15.63 -3.25
C SER A 174 8.91 -16.18 -2.11
N ASP A 175 8.31 -17.36 -2.29
CA ASP A 175 7.60 -18.06 -1.21
C ASP A 175 8.53 -18.36 -0.01
N GLU A 176 9.81 -18.63 -0.28
CA GLU A 176 10.84 -18.84 0.76
C GLU A 176 11.11 -17.58 1.57
N ASP A 177 11.09 -16.40 0.93
CA ASP A 177 11.22 -15.13 1.65
C ASP A 177 10.03 -14.88 2.57
N LEU A 178 8.82 -15.18 2.09
CA LEU A 178 7.59 -15.01 2.89
C LEU A 178 7.59 -15.94 4.10
N GLU A 179 7.98 -17.21 3.92
CA GLU A 179 8.08 -18.15 5.04
C GLU A 179 9.17 -17.74 6.02
N ARG A 180 10.33 -17.27 5.54
CA ARG A 180 11.39 -16.75 6.40
C ARG A 180 10.93 -15.57 7.25
N VAL A 181 10.22 -14.59 6.67
CA VAL A 181 9.66 -13.46 7.44
C VAL A 181 8.68 -13.97 8.50
N ARG A 182 7.83 -14.95 8.15
CA ARG A 182 6.87 -15.55 9.08
C ARG A 182 7.55 -16.26 10.24
N GLU A 183 8.58 -17.07 10.00
CA GLU A 183 9.34 -17.76 11.04
C GLU A 183 9.98 -16.77 12.01
N LEU A 184 10.62 -15.71 11.47
CA LEU A 184 11.23 -14.65 12.28
C LEU A 184 10.20 -13.87 13.10
N ALA A 185 9.03 -13.60 12.53
CA ALA A 185 7.91 -12.98 13.24
C ALA A 185 7.41 -13.82 14.41
N LEU A 186 7.24 -15.14 14.21
CA LEU A 186 6.81 -16.05 15.26
C LEU A 186 7.84 -16.15 16.39
N ALA A 187 9.12 -16.30 16.03
CA ALA A 187 10.21 -16.30 17.00
C ALA A 187 10.23 -14.99 17.82
N LYS A 188 10.11 -13.84 17.16
CA LYS A 188 10.11 -12.54 17.84
C LYS A 188 8.92 -12.35 18.78
N ARG A 189 7.73 -12.83 18.39
CA ARG A 189 6.55 -12.82 19.27
C ARG A 189 6.74 -13.69 20.50
N ALA A 190 7.36 -14.86 20.36
CA ALA A 190 7.68 -15.72 21.48
C ALA A 190 8.66 -15.05 22.46
N GLU A 191 9.76 -14.47 21.95
CA GLU A 191 10.71 -13.70 22.77
C GLU A 191 10.03 -12.58 23.57
N MET A 192 9.08 -11.87 22.95
CA MET A 192 8.36 -10.76 23.60
C MET A 192 7.33 -11.23 24.63
N ALA A 193 6.80 -12.45 24.49
CA ALA A 193 5.87 -13.02 25.47
C ALA A 193 6.58 -13.56 26.71
N ASP A 194 7.84 -13.95 26.56
CA ASP A 194 8.69 -14.46 27.65
C ASP A 194 9.43 -13.34 28.44
N ALA A 195 9.33 -12.08 27.98
CA ALA A 195 9.97 -10.90 28.56
C ALA A 195 9.05 -10.12 29.51
#